data_AF-A0A970M464-F1
#
_entry.id   AF-A0A970M464-F1
#
_cell.length_a   1.000
_cell.length_b   1.000
_cell.length_c   1.000
_cell.angle_alpha   90.00
_cell.angle_beta   90.00
_cell.angle_gamma   90.00
#
_symmetry.space_group_name_H-M   'P 1'
#
loop_
_entity.id
_entity.type
_entity.pdbx_description
1 polymer ?
#
loop_
_entity_poly.entity_id
_entity_poly.type
_entity_poly.pdbx_seq_one_letter_code
_entity_poly.pdbx_strand_id
1 'polypeptide(L)'
;MNSARLRACFLFFLAVMFGLLILGGYLISREKPPIPRKIVAGTGETLITGEDIRDGQNYYFSRGGQHIGTIWGHGSYLAPDWSADYLHRLGLYLAARHHGLSPEKAGRFTQTDYEALDPVERARLKILVGREIKTNRYDPRNGILHFTEFQAEAFHALRAYYT
;
A
#
# COMPACT_ATOMS: atom_id res chain seq x y z
N MET A 1 36.67 -0.01 -37.62
CA MET A 1 36.10 -0.47 -36.33
C MET A 1 36.28 -1.99 -36.14
N ASN A 2 37.51 -2.50 -36.00
CA ASN A 2 37.78 -3.95 -36.04
C ASN A 2 38.66 -4.48 -34.89
N SER A 3 38.53 -3.91 -33.68
CA SER A 3 39.27 -4.41 -32.52
C SER A 3 38.53 -5.59 -31.86
N ALA A 4 39.10 -6.79 -31.96
CA ALA A 4 38.58 -7.97 -31.27
C ALA A 4 38.55 -7.80 -29.74
N ARG A 5 39.52 -7.08 -29.17
CA ARG A 5 39.56 -6.77 -27.74
C ARG A 5 38.39 -5.89 -27.32
N LEU A 6 38.07 -4.86 -28.11
CA LEU A 6 36.93 -3.97 -27.81
C LEU A 6 35.61 -4.74 -27.84
N ARG A 7 35.43 -5.63 -28.83
CA ARG A 7 34.24 -6.52 -28.92
C ARG A 7 34.15 -7.45 -27.71
N ALA A 8 35.26 -8.07 -27.30
CA ALA A 8 35.29 -8.94 -26.14
C ALA A 8 34.94 -8.18 -24.84
N CYS A 9 35.51 -6.99 -24.62
CA CYS A 9 35.17 -6.15 -23.48
C CYS A 9 33.69 -5.74 -23.50
N PHE A 10 33.16 -5.32 -24.65
CA PHE A 10 31.75 -4.97 -24.79
C PHE A 10 30.82 -6.15 -24.46
N LEU A 11 31.08 -7.32 -25.05
CA LEU A 11 30.30 -8.53 -24.78
C LEU A 11 30.39 -8.98 -23.31
N PHE A 12 31.57 -8.84 -22.70
CA PHE A 12 31.75 -9.08 -21.27
C PHE A 12 30.86 -8.15 -20.42
N PHE A 13 30.89 -6.84 -20.68
CA PHE A 13 30.04 -5.89 -19.96
C PHE A 13 28.56 -6.17 -20.18
N LEU A 14 28.14 -6.50 -21.40
CA LEU A 14 26.77 -6.91 -21.68
C LEU A 14 26.38 -8.14 -20.85
N ALA A 15 27.20 -9.19 -20.87
CA ALA A 15 26.94 -10.41 -20.13
C ALA A 15 26.81 -10.15 -18.62
N VAL A 16 27.70 -9.32 -18.05
CA VAL A 16 27.64 -8.94 -16.64
C VAL A 16 26.39 -8.10 -16.33
N MET A 17 26.07 -7.09 -17.14
CA MET A 17 24.91 -6.22 -16.93
C MET A 17 23.59 -6.98 -17.04
N PHE A 18 23.43 -7.82 -18.06
CA PHE A 18 22.24 -8.66 -18.19
C PHE A 18 22.17 -9.72 -17.10
N GLY A 19 23.31 -10.29 -16.68
CA GLY A 19 23.38 -11.19 -15.54
C GLY A 19 22.86 -10.54 -14.25
N LEU A 20 23.31 -9.32 -13.96
CA LEU A 20 22.83 -8.54 -12.81
C LEU A 20 21.34 -8.16 -12.94
N LEU A 21 20.88 -7.79 -14.13
CA LEU A 21 19.48 -7.46 -14.39
C LEU A 21 18.57 -8.67 -14.14
N ILE A 22 18.94 -9.85 -14.63
CA ILE A 22 18.17 -11.08 -14.44
C ILE A 22 18.16 -11.48 -12.95
N LEU A 23 19.30 -11.38 -12.27
CA LEU A 23 19.39 -11.64 -10.84
C LEU A 23 18.48 -10.67 -10.05
N GLY A 24 18.50 -9.39 -10.39
CA GLY A 24 17.61 -8.39 -9.81
C GLY A 24 16.13 -8.72 -10.05
N GLY A 25 15.76 -9.10 -11.27
CA GLY A 25 14.39 -9.52 -11.61
C GLY A 25 13.95 -10.77 -10.83
N TYR A 26 14.84 -11.74 -10.63
CA TYR A 26 14.58 -12.91 -9.80
C TYR A 26 14.31 -12.53 -8.34
N LEU A 27 15.14 -11.66 -7.75
CA LEU A 27 14.96 -11.18 -6.38
C LEU A 27 13.64 -10.42 -6.23
N ILE A 28 13.29 -9.54 -7.17
CA ILE A 28 12.02 -8.80 -7.16
C ILE A 28 10.84 -9.78 -7.24
N SER A 29 10.91 -10.80 -8.11
CA SER A 29 9.82 -11.76 -8.27
C SER A 29 9.55 -12.57 -7.00
N ARG A 30 10.61 -12.90 -6.25
CA ARG A 30 10.55 -13.65 -4.99
C ARG A 30 10.09 -12.80 -3.81
N GLU A 31 10.59 -11.57 -3.71
CA GLU A 31 10.44 -10.72 -2.51
C GLU A 31 9.33 -9.65 -2.65
N LYS A 32 8.64 -9.56 -3.80
CA LYS A 32 7.53 -8.62 -3.96
C LYS A 32 6.42 -8.86 -2.92
N PRO A 33 5.68 -7.80 -2.51
CA PRO A 33 4.54 -7.96 -1.62
C PRO A 33 3.52 -8.97 -2.19
N PRO A 34 3.12 -9.99 -1.43
CA PRO A 34 2.13 -10.95 -1.90
C PRO A 34 0.75 -10.30 -1.97
N ILE A 35 -0.04 -10.63 -3.01
CA ILE A 35 -1.47 -10.34 -3.03
C ILE A 35 -2.15 -11.41 -2.17
N PRO A 36 -2.79 -11.05 -1.03
CA PRO A 36 -3.46 -12.02 -0.18
C PRO A 36 -4.57 -12.74 -0.94
N ARG A 37 -4.84 -14.00 -0.57
CA ARG A 37 -6.00 -14.76 -1.06
C ARG A 37 -7.29 -14.14 -0.55
N LYS A 38 -7.30 -13.73 0.73
CA LYS A 38 -8.41 -13.01 1.39
C LYS A 38 -7.86 -12.06 2.43
N ILE A 39 -8.56 -10.95 2.62
CA ILE A 39 -8.40 -10.07 3.77
C ILE A 39 -9.64 -10.25 4.64
N VAL A 40 -9.43 -10.52 5.93
CA VAL A 40 -10.51 -10.78 6.88
C VAL A 40 -10.46 -9.78 8.03
N ALA A 41 -11.63 -9.41 8.53
CA ALA A 41 -11.75 -8.65 9.77
C ALA A 41 -11.39 -9.52 10.98
N GLY A 42 -11.15 -8.89 12.13
CA GLY A 42 -10.91 -9.60 13.39
C GLY A 42 -12.05 -10.54 13.82
N THR A 43 -13.27 -10.29 13.33
CA THR A 43 -14.47 -11.12 13.54
C THR A 43 -14.50 -12.39 12.67
N GLY A 44 -13.61 -12.52 11.68
CA GLY A 44 -13.61 -13.62 10.71
C GLY A 44 -14.40 -13.35 9.43
N GLU A 45 -15.09 -12.22 9.33
CA GLU A 45 -15.75 -11.77 8.09
C GLU A 45 -14.73 -11.51 6.98
N THR A 46 -15.02 -11.95 5.76
CA THR A 46 -14.18 -11.64 4.60
C THR A 46 -14.51 -10.24 4.07
N LEU A 47 -13.53 -9.34 4.06
CA LEU A 47 -13.69 -7.96 3.60
C LEU A 47 -13.45 -7.82 2.09
N ILE A 48 -12.37 -8.44 1.60
CA ILE A 48 -11.97 -8.39 0.19
C ILE A 48 -11.17 -9.64 -0.16
N THR A 49 -11.32 -10.14 -1.37
CA THR A 49 -10.58 -11.30 -1.89
C THR A 49 -9.41 -10.87 -2.78
N GLY A 50 -8.48 -11.79 -3.03
CA GLY A 50 -7.40 -11.55 -3.98
C GLY A 50 -7.89 -11.40 -5.43
N GLU A 51 -9.09 -11.89 -5.75
CA GLU A 51 -9.73 -11.69 -7.06
C GLU A 51 -10.22 -10.24 -7.18
N ASP A 52 -10.95 -9.75 -6.18
CA ASP A 52 -11.41 -8.35 -6.12
C ASP A 52 -10.25 -7.34 -6.26
N ILE A 53 -9.07 -7.64 -5.68
CA ILE A 53 -7.87 -6.79 -5.83
C ILE A 53 -7.40 -6.75 -7.29
N ARG A 54 -7.37 -7.90 -7.97
CA ARG A 54 -6.95 -7.99 -9.38
C ARG A 54 -7.97 -7.32 -10.30
N ASP A 55 -9.25 -7.48 -10.01
CA ASP A 55 -10.32 -6.85 -10.76
C ASP A 55 -10.32 -5.33 -10.58
N GLY A 56 -10.07 -4.86 -9.35
CA GLY A 56 -9.84 -3.44 -9.07
C GLY A 56 -8.64 -2.87 -9.82
N GLN A 57 -7.55 -3.65 -9.91
CA GLN A 57 -6.37 -3.27 -10.70
C GLN A 57 -6.70 -3.18 -12.20
N ASN A 58 -7.44 -4.14 -12.75
CA ASN A 58 -7.89 -4.11 -14.15
C ASN A 58 -8.81 -2.93 -14.41
N TYR A 59 -9.72 -2.64 -13.48
CA TYR A 59 -10.60 -1.48 -13.53
C TYR A 59 -9.83 -0.16 -13.50
N TYR A 60 -8.82 -0.03 -12.63
CA TYR A 60 -7.94 1.14 -12.61
C TYR A 60 -7.27 1.37 -13.98
N PHE A 61 -6.71 0.32 -14.58
CA PHE A 61 -6.08 0.44 -15.90
C PHE A 61 -7.09 0.77 -17.01
N SER A 62 -8.30 0.22 -16.97
CA SER A 62 -9.33 0.51 -17.98
C SER A 62 -9.83 1.97 -17.91
N ARG A 63 -9.69 2.63 -16.76
CA ARG A 63 -10.06 4.03 -16.55
C ARG A 63 -8.96 5.03 -16.96
N GLY A 64 -7.80 4.55 -17.41
CA GLY A 64 -6.66 5.38 -17.81
C GLY A 64 -5.43 5.22 -16.90
N GLY A 65 -5.57 4.50 -15.79
CA GLY A 65 -4.47 4.12 -14.92
C GLY A 65 -3.56 5.28 -14.53
N GLN A 66 -2.27 5.13 -14.86
CA GLN A 66 -1.21 6.07 -14.53
C GLN A 66 -1.31 7.42 -15.27
N HIS A 67 -2.26 7.60 -16.19
CA HIS A 67 -2.51 8.90 -16.82
C HIS A 67 -3.38 9.82 -15.95
N ILE A 68 -4.10 9.29 -14.96
CA ILE A 68 -5.01 10.09 -14.11
C ILE A 68 -4.29 10.62 -12.87
N GLY A 69 -3.49 9.78 -12.23
CA GLY A 69 -2.69 10.10 -11.04
C GLY A 69 -1.58 9.07 -10.87
N THR A 70 -1.03 8.93 -9.67
CA THR A 70 0.06 7.97 -9.41
C THR A 70 -0.35 6.82 -8.48
N ILE A 71 0.34 5.70 -8.63
CA ILE A 71 0.37 4.58 -7.68
C ILE A 71 1.84 4.31 -7.36
N TRP A 72 2.20 4.29 -6.08
CA TRP A 72 3.59 4.14 -5.62
C TRP A 72 4.56 5.13 -6.32
N GLY A 73 4.12 6.37 -6.53
CA GLY A 73 4.89 7.44 -7.15
C GLY A 73 5.03 7.36 -8.68
N HIS A 74 4.42 6.37 -9.34
CA HIS A 74 4.48 6.23 -10.80
C HIS A 74 3.16 6.64 -11.44
N GLY A 75 3.20 7.64 -12.32
CA GLY A 75 2.07 8.09 -13.13
C GLY A 75 2.09 9.59 -13.42
N SER A 76 0.92 10.20 -13.50
CA SER A 76 0.73 11.62 -13.77
C SER A 76 0.47 12.41 -12.48
N TYR A 77 0.61 13.74 -12.56
CA TYR A 77 0.55 14.62 -11.39
C TYR A 77 -0.73 15.46 -11.32
N LEU A 78 -1.78 15.08 -12.05
CA LEU A 78 -3.05 15.80 -12.02
C LEU A 78 -3.88 15.41 -10.78
N ALA A 79 -4.13 14.12 -10.60
CA ALA A 79 -4.74 13.56 -9.40
C ALA A 79 -3.65 13.19 -8.37
N PRO A 80 -3.99 12.92 -7.10
CA PRO A 80 -3.00 12.57 -6.08
C PRO A 80 -2.36 11.20 -6.36
N ASP A 81 -1.36 10.86 -5.54
CA ASP A 81 -0.94 9.47 -5.38
C ASP A 81 -1.98 8.72 -4.53
N TRP A 82 -2.69 7.77 -5.14
CA TRP A 82 -3.76 7.05 -4.43
C TRP A 82 -3.24 6.16 -3.30
N SER A 83 -2.00 5.66 -3.40
CA SER A 83 -1.41 4.87 -2.32
C SER A 83 -1.09 5.74 -1.11
N ALA A 84 -0.55 6.95 -1.34
CA ALA A 84 -0.27 7.90 -0.28
C ALA A 84 -1.55 8.49 0.34
N ASP A 85 -2.52 8.88 -0.48
CA ASP A 85 -3.80 9.43 -0.01
C ASP A 85 -4.57 8.39 0.82
N TYR A 86 -4.68 7.14 0.35
CA TYR A 86 -5.32 6.05 1.11
C TYR A 86 -4.59 5.81 2.44
N LEU A 87 -3.26 5.72 2.43
CA LEU A 87 -2.47 5.48 3.64
C LEU A 87 -2.61 6.62 4.66
N HIS A 88 -2.66 7.86 4.18
CA HIS A 88 -2.86 9.02 5.03
C HIS A 88 -4.23 9.02 5.70
N ARG A 89 -5.30 8.80 4.92
CA ARG A 89 -6.67 8.74 5.45
C ARG A 89 -6.87 7.56 6.39
N LEU A 90 -6.28 6.41 6.09
CA LEU A 90 -6.24 5.27 7.01
C LEU A 90 -5.58 5.68 8.32
N GLY A 91 -4.42 6.34 8.27
CA GLY A 91 -3.72 6.83 9.45
C GLY A 91 -4.56 7.77 10.31
N LEU A 92 -5.26 8.73 9.69
CA LEU A 92 -6.18 9.64 10.39
C LEU A 92 -7.36 8.89 11.02
N TYR A 93 -7.96 7.96 10.29
CA TYR A 93 -9.06 7.14 10.81
C TYR A 93 -8.61 6.33 12.05
N LEU A 94 -7.47 5.65 11.95
CA LEU A 94 -6.92 4.88 13.06
C LEU A 94 -6.57 5.80 14.26
N ALA A 95 -6.01 6.99 14.01
CA ALA A 95 -5.73 7.96 15.06
C ALA A 95 -7.02 8.38 15.80
N ALA A 96 -8.09 8.67 15.07
CA ALA A 96 -9.39 8.99 15.65
C ALA A 96 -9.96 7.85 16.51
N ARG A 97 -9.87 6.61 16.03
CA ARG A 97 -10.35 5.43 16.78
C ARG A 97 -9.54 5.17 18.05
N HIS A 98 -8.21 5.28 17.97
CA HIS A 98 -7.32 5.20 19.14
C HIS A 98 -7.48 6.36 20.13
N HIS A 99 -7.97 7.51 19.65
CA HIS A 99 -8.35 8.65 20.47
C HIS A 99 -9.73 8.47 21.14
N GLY A 100 -10.47 7.42 20.80
CA GLY A 100 -11.77 7.08 21.40
C GLY A 100 -12.98 7.69 20.68
N LEU A 101 -12.81 8.23 19.47
CA LEU A 101 -13.94 8.72 18.67
C LEU A 101 -14.74 7.54 18.10
N SER A 102 -16.07 7.68 17.99
CA SER A 102 -16.92 6.67 17.34
C SER A 102 -16.56 6.50 15.85
N PRO A 103 -16.90 5.36 15.21
CA PRO A 103 -16.64 5.14 13.77
C PRO A 103 -17.17 6.27 12.87
N GLU A 104 -18.33 6.83 13.18
CA GLU A 104 -18.94 7.94 12.44
C GLU A 104 -18.10 9.23 12.53
N LYS A 105 -17.57 9.53 13.72
CA LYS A 105 -16.70 10.69 13.93
C LYS A 105 -15.32 10.47 13.31
N ALA A 106 -14.79 9.24 13.41
CA ALA A 106 -13.51 8.87 12.81
C ALA A 106 -13.53 9.02 11.28
N GLY A 107 -14.65 8.69 10.62
CA GLY A 107 -14.82 8.89 9.17
C GLY A 107 -14.79 10.36 8.72
N ARG A 108 -14.93 11.32 9.66
CA ARG A 108 -14.88 12.76 9.38
C ARG A 108 -13.64 13.44 9.99
N PHE A 109 -12.77 12.68 10.65
CA PHE A 109 -11.60 13.22 11.32
C PHE A 109 -10.54 13.65 10.31
N THR A 110 -10.11 14.90 10.43
CA THR A 110 -9.22 15.55 9.46
C THR A 110 -7.80 15.74 10.02
N GLN A 111 -6.87 16.11 9.14
CA GLN A 111 -5.53 16.51 9.54
C GLN A 111 -5.56 17.70 10.51
N THR A 112 -6.46 18.67 10.31
CA THR A 112 -6.63 19.82 11.20
C THR A 112 -7.06 19.39 12.60
N ASP A 113 -7.99 18.44 12.69
CA ASP A 113 -8.43 17.89 13.98
C ASP A 113 -7.29 17.17 14.69
N TYR A 114 -6.50 16.38 13.95
CA TYR A 114 -5.31 15.73 14.48
C TYR A 114 -4.27 16.74 14.95
N GLU A 115 -4.04 17.82 14.21
CA GLU A 115 -3.06 18.84 14.57
C GLU A 115 -3.48 19.68 15.78
N ALA A 116 -4.79 19.86 15.99
CA ALA A 116 -5.36 20.56 17.13
C ALA A 116 -5.29 19.77 18.46
N LEU A 117 -5.01 18.46 18.41
CA LEU A 117 -4.79 17.66 19.60
C LEU A 117 -3.55 18.12 20.38
N ASP A 118 -3.58 17.89 21.70
CA ASP A 118 -2.43 18.09 22.56
C ASP A 118 -1.18 17.38 22.02
N PRO A 119 0.03 18.00 22.04
CA PRO A 119 1.25 17.39 21.51
C PRO A 119 1.59 16.02 22.09
N VAL A 120 1.29 15.76 23.37
CA VAL A 120 1.52 14.46 24.02
C VAL A 120 0.55 13.42 23.45
N GLU A 121 -0.72 13.78 23.26
CA GLU A 121 -1.70 12.88 22.67
C GLU A 121 -1.38 12.57 21.20
N ARG A 122 -0.96 13.57 20.41
CA ARG A 122 -0.48 13.33 19.03
C ARG A 122 0.70 12.37 19.00
N ALA A 123 1.67 12.52 19.90
CA ALA A 123 2.81 11.62 19.99
C ALA A 123 2.38 10.18 20.34
N ARG A 124 1.44 10.03 21.29
CA ARG A 124 0.85 8.73 21.66
C ARG A 124 0.17 8.06 20.46
N LEU A 125 -0.72 8.78 19.76
CA LEU A 125 -1.46 8.27 18.61
C LEU A 125 -0.52 7.89 17.45
N LYS A 126 0.49 8.71 17.17
CA LYS A 126 1.50 8.40 16.13
C LYS A 126 2.21 7.06 16.39
N ILE A 127 2.53 6.75 17.65
CA ILE A 127 3.16 5.49 18.03
C ILE A 127 2.18 4.33 17.86
N LEU A 128 0.93 4.47 18.32
CA LEU A 128 -0.09 3.42 18.22
C LEU A 128 -0.41 3.08 16.77
N VAL A 129 -0.74 4.10 15.96
CA VAL A 129 -1.03 3.94 14.53
C VAL A 129 0.18 3.39 13.78
N GLY A 130 1.38 3.92 14.07
CA GLY A 130 2.61 3.47 13.45
C GLY A 130 2.91 2.00 13.73
N ARG A 131 2.73 1.55 14.98
CA ARG A 131 2.88 0.13 15.35
C ARG A 131 1.82 -0.72 14.65
N GLU A 132 0.58 -0.27 14.63
CA GLU A 132 -0.52 -1.02 14.03
C GLU A 132 -0.33 -1.25 12.54
N ILE A 133 -0.05 -0.20 11.76
CA ILE A 133 0.14 -0.30 10.30
C ILE A 133 1.39 -1.12 9.95
N LYS A 134 2.50 -0.94 10.69
CA LYS A 134 3.77 -1.63 10.39
C LYS A 134 3.79 -3.10 10.79
N THR A 135 2.88 -3.55 11.65
CA THR A 135 2.82 -4.94 12.07
C THR A 135 2.26 -5.80 10.93
N ASN A 136 3.08 -6.69 10.37
CA ASN A 136 2.65 -7.61 9.32
C ASN A 136 1.74 -8.71 9.92
N ARG A 137 0.49 -8.77 9.45
CA ARG A 137 -0.53 -9.74 9.86
C ARG A 137 -0.94 -10.69 8.73
N TYR A 138 -0.07 -10.84 7.72
CA TYR A 138 -0.23 -11.80 6.65
C TYR A 138 0.29 -13.17 7.09
N ASP A 139 -0.55 -14.20 6.96
CA ASP A 139 -0.14 -15.59 7.13
C ASP A 139 0.23 -16.20 5.76
N PRO A 140 1.53 -16.50 5.52
CA PRO A 140 1.98 -17.06 4.24
C PRO A 140 1.50 -18.50 4.01
N ARG A 141 1.07 -19.24 5.04
CA ARG A 141 0.64 -20.64 4.91
C ARG A 141 -0.72 -20.77 4.24
N ASN A 142 -1.64 -19.86 4.56
CA ASN A 142 -3.02 -19.87 4.04
C ASN A 142 -3.34 -18.66 3.15
N GLY A 143 -2.41 -17.71 3.05
CA GLY A 143 -2.52 -16.49 2.25
C GLY A 143 -3.53 -15.48 2.78
N ILE A 144 -3.87 -15.51 4.08
CA ILE A 144 -4.86 -14.63 4.69
C ILE A 144 -4.16 -13.43 5.34
N LEU A 145 -4.66 -12.23 5.08
CA LEU A 145 -4.26 -11.02 5.80
C LEU A 145 -5.34 -10.65 6.81
N HIS A 146 -4.96 -10.58 8.09
CA HIS A 146 -5.88 -10.22 9.17
C HIS A 146 -5.83 -8.73 9.45
N PHE A 147 -6.94 -8.03 9.20
CA PHE A 147 -7.09 -6.64 9.61
C PHE A 147 -7.44 -6.56 11.09
N THR A 148 -6.96 -5.52 11.76
CA THR A 148 -7.49 -5.13 13.07
C THR A 148 -8.94 -4.66 12.93
N GLU A 149 -9.64 -4.56 14.04
CA GLU A 149 -11.00 -3.99 14.08
C GLU A 149 -11.03 -2.59 13.44
N PHE A 150 -10.13 -1.69 13.84
CA PHE A 150 -10.10 -0.32 13.30
C PHE A 150 -9.68 -0.26 11.83
N GLN A 151 -8.84 -1.19 11.36
CA GLN A 151 -8.51 -1.29 9.93
C GLN A 151 -9.72 -1.78 9.10
N ALA A 152 -10.52 -2.70 9.63
CA ALA A 152 -11.74 -3.16 9.00
C ALA A 152 -12.79 -2.04 8.94
N GLU A 153 -13.01 -1.32 10.04
CA GLU A 153 -13.87 -0.13 10.07
C GLU A 153 -13.40 0.94 9.07
N ALA A 154 -12.10 1.24 9.05
CA ALA A 154 -11.50 2.18 8.12
C ALA A 154 -11.71 1.76 6.67
N PHE A 155 -11.58 0.47 6.34
CA PHE A 155 -11.82 -0.05 4.99
C PHE A 155 -13.23 0.29 4.50
N HIS A 156 -14.25 0.10 5.32
CA HIS A 156 -15.62 0.47 4.96
C HIS A 156 -15.80 1.98 4.78
N ALA A 157 -15.24 2.79 5.69
CA ALA A 157 -15.32 4.25 5.60
C ALA A 157 -14.62 4.80 4.35
N LEU A 158 -13.42 4.29 4.04
CA LEU A 158 -12.63 4.73 2.89
C LEU A 158 -13.20 4.24 1.58
N ARG A 159 -13.81 3.04 1.54
CA ARG A 159 -14.53 2.58 0.36
C ARG A 159 -15.61 3.59 -0.05
N ALA A 160 -16.39 4.09 0.90
CA ALA A 160 -17.42 5.10 0.64
C ALA A 160 -16.85 6.46 0.19
N TYR A 161 -15.59 6.77 0.52
CA TYR A 161 -14.94 8.01 0.07
C TYR A 161 -14.53 7.96 -1.41
N TYR A 162 -14.09 6.79 -1.90
CA TYR A 162 -13.56 6.63 -3.27
C TYR A 162 -14.61 6.16 -4.29
N THR A 163 -15.82 5.83 -3.85
CA THR A 163 -16.96 5.43 -4.71
C THR A 163 -18.00 6.53 -4.77
#